data_AF-A0A5C6VN64-F1
#
_entry.id   AF-A0A5C6VN64-F1
#
_cell.length_a   1.000
_cell.length_b   1.000
_cell.length_c   1.000
_cell.angle_alpha   90.00
_cell.angle_beta   90.00
_cell.angle_gamma   90.00
#
_symmetry.space_group_name_H-M   'P 1'
#
loop_
_entity.id
_entity.type
_entity.pdbx_description
1 polymer ?
#
loop_
_entity_poly.entity_id
_entity_poly.type
_entity_poly.pdbx_seq_one_letter_code
_entity_poly.pdbx_strand_id
1 'polypeptide(L)'
;MHSNQSNNEQMKLMQQQIEFLKQQIQNLNCNSDFSTIYEYYINGIQIDKVKGSLQLGQLISEEIRDSEGVHRFYIGDIKITEIEDSGTVGLGVTEKMSNRENSVSADDAVEEIAQIYQKITQLLAIEELPSFFEKLSSKKSVLVAVSDSLDETWQSSEKFSLFYEKILSLLNDTIHSKFKQVDQKLDDRLYLAFADSIEEKVKTLVVISALLQAALPGYFKKYEMDLMINQSFIKSKVDTIHQILEFIKKTFQLEELPEAFEELEEDSKVLRYYFHFVLAPLVDNKDVIAYFQSLREYLEEIDPVIKLSMKNLNSEERAFLFSTLIEFIDIYQKHIVLEYSMLLV
;
A
#
# COMPACT_ATOMS: atom_id res chain seq x y z
N MET A 1 -34.68 19.03 46.35
CA MET A 1 -34.78 18.81 44.88
C MET A 1 -33.43 18.35 44.29
N HIS A 2 -32.73 17.38 44.90
CA HIS A 2 -31.39 16.94 44.45
C HIS A 2 -31.34 15.49 43.94
N SER A 3 -32.37 14.67 44.16
CA SER A 3 -32.38 13.27 43.69
C SER A 3 -32.69 13.13 42.19
N ASN A 4 -33.48 14.05 41.62
CA ASN A 4 -33.88 13.96 40.20
C ASN A 4 -32.75 14.34 39.23
N GLN A 5 -31.80 15.20 39.64
CA GLN A 5 -30.63 15.52 38.82
C GLN A 5 -29.64 14.34 38.79
N SER A 6 -29.34 13.74 39.95
CA SER A 6 -28.49 12.54 40.04
C SER A 6 -29.08 11.36 39.25
N ASN A 7 -30.39 11.15 39.33
CA ASN A 7 -31.07 10.11 38.55
C ASN A 7 -31.02 10.39 37.03
N ASN A 8 -31.14 11.66 36.61
CA ASN A 8 -31.05 12.02 35.19
C ASN A 8 -29.63 11.86 34.63
N GLU A 9 -28.61 12.15 35.43
CA GLU A 9 -27.20 11.91 35.07
C GLU A 9 -26.91 10.42 34.96
N GLN A 10 -27.39 9.60 35.90
CA GLN A 10 -27.28 8.14 35.81
C GLN A 10 -28.01 7.58 34.60
N MET A 11 -29.21 8.07 34.27
CA MET A 11 -29.93 7.64 33.07
C MET A 11 -29.17 7.99 31.79
N LYS A 12 -28.56 9.18 31.72
CA LYS A 12 -27.75 9.59 30.56
C LYS A 12 -26.50 8.73 30.40
N LEU A 13 -25.84 8.40 31.52
CA LEU A 13 -24.68 7.52 31.52
C LEU A 13 -25.06 6.09 31.06
N MET A 14 -26.18 5.56 31.54
CA MET A 14 -26.70 4.27 31.11
C MET A 14 -27.06 4.26 29.62
N GLN A 15 -27.65 5.35 29.09
CA GLN A 15 -27.94 5.45 27.65
C GLN A 15 -26.67 5.43 26.80
N GLN A 16 -25.62 6.13 27.23
CA GLN A 16 -24.32 6.11 26.56
C GLN A 16 -23.68 4.72 26.59
N GLN A 17 -23.77 4.00 27.71
CA GLN A 17 -23.28 2.63 27.83
C GLN A 17 -24.07 1.65 26.96
N ILE A 18 -25.40 1.83 26.84
CA ILE A 18 -26.25 1.02 25.97
C ILE A 18 -25.87 1.24 24.49
N GLU A 19 -25.67 2.48 24.06
CA GLU A 19 -25.25 2.77 22.68
C GLU A 19 -23.85 2.22 22.36
N PHE A 20 -22.91 2.35 23.30
CA PHE A 20 -21.59 1.73 23.18
C PHE A 20 -21.68 0.19 23.06
N LEU A 21 -22.51 -0.45 23.89
CA LEU A 21 -22.71 -1.90 23.84
C LEU A 21 -23.41 -2.34 22.55
N LYS A 22 -24.35 -1.56 22.01
CA LYS A 22 -24.96 -1.83 20.71
C LYS A 22 -23.96 -1.75 19.56
N GLN A 23 -23.07 -0.75 19.58
CA GLN A 23 -21.96 -0.68 18.61
C GLN A 23 -21.05 -1.90 18.74
N GLN A 24 -20.71 -2.31 19.96
CA GLN A 24 -19.90 -3.52 20.16
C GLN A 24 -20.60 -4.80 19.74
N ILE A 25 -21.92 -4.92 19.94
CA ILE A 25 -22.72 -6.05 19.45
C ILE A 25 -22.82 -6.03 17.93
N GLN A 26 -22.97 -4.85 17.30
CA GLN A 26 -22.89 -4.74 15.84
C GLN A 26 -21.51 -5.14 15.33
N ASN A 27 -20.43 -4.70 15.99
CA ASN A 27 -19.06 -5.12 15.66
C ASN A 27 -18.88 -6.63 15.84
N LEU A 28 -19.41 -7.22 16.91
CA LEU A 28 -19.34 -8.66 17.17
C LEU A 28 -20.19 -9.47 16.20
N ASN A 29 -21.38 -9.00 15.82
CA ASN A 29 -22.23 -9.66 14.84
C ASN A 29 -21.64 -9.55 13.43
N CYS A 30 -21.05 -8.40 13.10
CA CYS A 30 -20.23 -8.25 11.89
C CYS A 30 -18.98 -9.14 11.92
N ASN A 31 -18.48 -9.57 13.07
CA ASN A 31 -17.35 -10.49 13.20
C ASN A 31 -17.76 -11.96 13.28
N SER A 32 -18.96 -12.28 13.79
CA SER A 32 -19.45 -13.66 13.95
C SER A 32 -19.97 -14.28 12.67
N ASP A 33 -20.33 -13.44 11.69
CA ASP A 33 -20.74 -13.87 10.35
C ASP A 33 -19.55 -14.10 9.40
N PHE A 34 -18.29 -13.94 9.86
CA PHE A 34 -17.11 -14.24 9.03
C PHE A 34 -16.29 -15.43 9.53
N SER A 35 -16.39 -16.49 8.72
CA SER A 35 -15.49 -17.63 8.54
C SER A 35 -15.72 -18.86 9.42
N THR A 36 -16.49 -19.81 8.88
CA THR A 36 -16.30 -21.23 9.22
C THR A 36 -14.88 -21.63 8.83
N ILE A 37 -14.08 -22.13 9.77
CA ILE A 37 -12.71 -22.61 9.46
C ILE A 37 -12.80 -24.09 9.12
N TYR A 38 -12.41 -24.44 7.90
CA TYR A 38 -12.35 -25.83 7.44
C TYR A 38 -10.89 -26.29 7.42
N GLU A 39 -10.56 -27.31 8.20
CA GLU A 39 -9.20 -27.86 8.27
C GLU A 39 -9.12 -29.22 7.58
N TYR A 40 -8.16 -29.36 6.66
CA TYR A 40 -7.91 -30.58 5.90
C TYR A 40 -6.52 -31.11 6.22
N TYR A 41 -6.45 -32.35 6.68
CA TYR A 41 -5.19 -33.01 7.04
C TYR A 41 -4.86 -34.08 5.99
N ILE A 42 -3.80 -33.87 5.23
CA ILE A 42 -3.34 -34.74 4.15
C ILE A 42 -2.00 -35.33 4.57
N ASN A 43 -1.97 -36.65 4.83
CA ASN A 43 -0.77 -37.30 5.35
C ASN A 43 0.42 -37.26 4.38
N GLY A 44 0.18 -37.29 3.07
CA GLY A 44 1.22 -37.05 2.09
C GLY A 44 0.73 -37.09 0.65
N ILE A 45 1.51 -36.46 -0.23
CA ILE A 45 1.27 -36.36 -1.67
C ILE A 45 2.50 -36.92 -2.38
N GLN A 46 2.32 -38.02 -3.14
CA GLN A 46 3.38 -38.59 -3.97
C GLN A 46 3.08 -38.34 -5.44
N ILE A 47 4.03 -37.73 -6.14
CA ILE A 47 3.92 -37.39 -7.55
C ILE A 47 5.14 -37.90 -8.29
N ASP A 48 4.91 -38.77 -9.25
CA ASP A 48 6.01 -39.47 -9.91
C ASP A 48 6.69 -38.60 -10.98
N LYS A 49 5.94 -37.82 -11.77
CA LYS A 49 6.49 -36.91 -12.79
C LYS A 49 5.68 -35.62 -12.93
N VAL A 50 6.36 -34.48 -13.03
CA VAL A 50 5.75 -33.17 -13.31
C VAL A 50 6.30 -32.59 -14.62
N LYS A 51 5.43 -32.41 -15.62
CA LYS A 51 5.75 -31.80 -16.94
C LYS A 51 5.23 -30.37 -17.11
N GLY A 52 4.45 -29.88 -16.16
CA GLY A 52 3.82 -28.56 -16.17
C GLY A 52 3.85 -27.92 -14.78
N SER A 53 2.86 -27.12 -14.41
CA SER A 53 2.77 -26.58 -13.06
C SER A 53 1.93 -27.47 -12.15
N LEU A 54 2.54 -27.92 -11.05
CA LEU A 54 1.83 -28.54 -9.94
C LEU A 54 1.66 -27.48 -8.85
N GLN A 55 0.40 -27.14 -8.54
CA GLN A 55 0.06 -26.20 -7.48
C GLN A 55 -0.89 -26.87 -6.48
N LEU A 56 -0.57 -26.71 -5.20
CA LEU A 56 -1.42 -27.19 -4.10
C LEU A 56 -2.24 -26.00 -3.59
N GLY A 57 -3.41 -25.82 -4.19
CA GLY A 57 -4.36 -24.72 -3.98
C GLY A 57 -5.56 -24.87 -4.92
N GLN A 58 -6.65 -24.14 -4.68
CA GLN A 58 -7.90 -24.35 -5.40
C GLN A 58 -7.84 -23.76 -6.82
N LEU A 59 -8.01 -24.60 -7.85
CA LEU A 59 -8.26 -24.16 -9.22
C LEU A 59 -9.79 -24.15 -9.41
N ILE A 60 -10.43 -23.01 -9.16
CA ILE A 60 -11.89 -22.87 -9.23
C ILE A 60 -12.29 -22.70 -10.70
N SER A 61 -12.73 -23.78 -11.35
CA SER A 61 -13.32 -23.71 -12.69
C SER A 61 -14.83 -23.49 -12.68
N GLU A 62 -15.51 -23.72 -11.55
CA GLU A 62 -16.95 -23.49 -11.37
C GLU A 62 -17.25 -23.01 -9.94
N GLU A 63 -18.20 -22.08 -9.77
CA GLU A 63 -18.62 -21.49 -8.50
C GLU A 63 -18.98 -22.57 -7.45
N ILE A 64 -18.15 -22.70 -6.41
CA ILE A 64 -18.54 -23.44 -5.22
C ILE A 64 -19.42 -22.52 -4.37
N ARG A 65 -20.66 -22.96 -4.13
CA ARG A 65 -21.71 -22.24 -3.37
C ARG A 65 -21.41 -21.95 -1.90
N ASP A 66 -20.25 -22.33 -1.37
CA ASP A 66 -19.81 -22.03 -0.01
C ASP A 66 -18.51 -21.22 -0.07
N SER A 67 -18.63 -19.93 -0.36
CA SER A 67 -17.52 -18.97 -0.46
C SER A 67 -17.17 -18.28 0.86
N GLU A 68 -17.78 -18.67 1.97
CA GLU A 68 -17.64 -18.00 3.26
C GLU A 68 -17.02 -18.94 4.31
N GLY A 69 -15.72 -19.22 4.12
CA GLY A 69 -14.91 -19.98 5.07
C GLY A 69 -13.41 -19.81 4.84
N VAL A 70 -12.63 -19.89 5.92
CA VAL A 70 -11.16 -19.95 5.82
C VAL A 70 -10.76 -21.43 5.73
N HIS A 71 -10.24 -21.85 4.59
CA HIS A 71 -9.79 -23.22 4.37
C HIS A 71 -8.29 -23.35 4.69
N ARG A 72 -7.93 -24.29 5.58
CA ARG A 72 -6.54 -24.57 5.97
C ARG A 72 -6.17 -26.00 5.59
N PHE A 73 -5.07 -26.16 4.86
CA PHE A 73 -4.54 -27.46 4.47
C PHE A 73 -3.24 -27.75 5.22
N TYR A 74 -3.18 -28.88 5.91
CA TYR A 74 -1.98 -29.41 6.56
C TYR A 74 -1.50 -30.62 5.76
N ILE A 75 -0.34 -30.52 5.10
CA ILE A 75 0.22 -31.59 4.28
C ILE A 75 1.48 -32.10 4.97
N GLY A 76 1.51 -33.39 5.30
CA GLY A 76 2.61 -34.03 6.02
C GLY A 76 3.88 -34.11 5.18
N ASP A 77 3.88 -34.93 4.13
CA ASP A 77 5.02 -35.08 3.22
C ASP A 77 4.63 -34.87 1.76
N ILE A 78 5.43 -34.11 1.00
CA ILE A 78 5.32 -34.02 -0.46
C ILE A 78 6.56 -34.66 -1.08
N LYS A 79 6.36 -35.73 -1.86
CA LYS A 79 7.44 -36.41 -2.57
C LYS A 79 7.23 -36.30 -4.07
N ILE A 80 8.12 -35.55 -4.72
CA ILE A 80 8.17 -35.41 -6.18
C ILE A 80 9.40 -36.16 -6.67
N THR A 81 9.20 -37.15 -7.53
CA THR A 81 10.28 -38.04 -7.99
C THR A 81 11.06 -37.45 -9.16
N GLU A 82 10.40 -36.72 -10.08
CA GLU A 82 11.04 -36.17 -11.28
C GLU A 82 10.31 -34.90 -11.79
N ILE A 83 11.08 -33.88 -12.17
CA ILE A 83 10.59 -32.65 -12.82
C ILE A 83 11.22 -32.61 -14.23
N GLU A 84 10.38 -32.59 -15.26
CA GLU A 84 10.81 -32.57 -16.67
C GLU A 84 10.51 -31.22 -17.32
N ASP A 85 11.33 -30.85 -18.31
CA ASP A 85 11.20 -29.65 -19.15
C ASP A 85 11.16 -28.32 -18.36
N SER A 86 10.01 -27.63 -18.35
CA SER A 86 9.77 -26.35 -17.67
C SER A 86 8.89 -26.51 -16.41
N GLY A 87 8.83 -27.73 -15.86
CA GLY A 87 7.96 -28.02 -14.72
C GLY A 87 8.27 -27.15 -13.50
N THR A 88 7.24 -26.56 -12.91
CA THR A 88 7.35 -25.73 -11.71
C THR A 88 6.49 -26.30 -10.59
N VAL A 89 7.04 -26.28 -9.37
CA VAL A 89 6.36 -26.74 -8.16
C VAL A 89 6.35 -25.55 -7.19
N GLY A 90 5.16 -25.10 -6.82
CA GLY A 90 4.98 -23.97 -5.92
C GLY A 90 3.91 -24.23 -4.86
N LEU A 91 4.16 -23.75 -3.65
CA LEU A 91 3.18 -23.61 -2.57
C LEU A 91 2.83 -22.12 -2.48
N GLY A 92 1.63 -21.74 -2.93
CA GLY A 92 1.21 -20.34 -2.91
C GLY A 92 -0.03 -20.07 -3.77
N VAL A 93 -0.64 -18.91 -3.55
CA VAL A 93 -1.60 -18.31 -4.49
C VAL A 93 -0.77 -17.68 -5.61
N THR A 94 -0.93 -18.18 -6.83
CA THR A 94 -0.31 -17.54 -8.00
C THR A 94 -1.46 -16.87 -8.75
N GLU A 95 -1.53 -15.54 -8.69
CA GLU A 95 -2.26 -14.82 -9.72
C GLU A 95 -1.60 -15.17 -11.05
N LYS A 96 -2.40 -15.50 -12.07
CA LYS A 96 -1.89 -15.48 -13.45
C LYS A 96 -1.17 -14.15 -13.60
N MET A 97 0.11 -14.17 -14.01
CA MET A 97 0.77 -12.96 -14.49
C MET A 97 -0.22 -12.26 -15.39
N SER A 98 -0.68 -11.09 -14.93
CA SER A 98 -1.62 -10.29 -15.67
C SER A 98 -0.93 -10.03 -17.00
N ASN A 99 -1.60 -10.41 -18.09
CA ASN A 99 -1.47 -9.58 -19.28
C ASN A 99 -1.71 -8.17 -18.76
N ARG A 100 -0.68 -7.31 -18.78
CA ARG A 100 -0.73 -5.90 -18.35
C ARG A 100 -2.18 -5.41 -18.47
N GLU A 101 -2.92 -5.40 -17.36
CA GLU A 101 -4.27 -4.85 -17.40
C GLU A 101 -4.04 -3.37 -17.68
N ASN A 102 -4.44 -2.94 -18.89
CA ASN A 102 -4.19 -1.58 -19.35
C ASN A 102 -4.80 -0.62 -18.34
N SER A 103 -3.96 0.07 -17.56
CA SER A 103 -4.34 1.29 -16.89
C SER A 103 -4.77 2.28 -17.96
N VAL A 104 -5.86 2.99 -17.70
CA VAL A 104 -6.28 4.09 -18.57
C VAL A 104 -5.63 5.35 -17.99
N SER A 105 -4.73 5.96 -18.76
CA SER A 105 -4.11 7.23 -18.40
C SER A 105 -5.20 8.31 -18.27
N ALA A 106 -4.91 9.38 -17.53
CA ALA A 106 -5.82 10.53 -17.46
C ALA A 106 -6.17 11.10 -18.85
N ASP A 107 -5.23 11.04 -19.80
CA ASP A 107 -5.37 11.55 -21.17
C ASP A 107 -6.26 10.66 -22.07
N ASP A 108 -6.32 9.35 -21.78
CA ASP A 108 -7.10 8.37 -22.54
C ASP A 108 -8.46 8.04 -21.89
N ALA A 109 -8.80 8.71 -20.79
CA ALA A 109 -9.99 8.43 -20.02
C ALA A 109 -11.28 8.81 -20.75
N VAL A 110 -12.25 7.89 -20.77
CA VAL A 110 -13.62 8.18 -21.21
C VAL A 110 -14.23 9.23 -20.27
N GLU A 111 -15.11 10.10 -20.78
CA GLU A 111 -15.67 11.28 -20.10
C GLU A 111 -16.10 11.05 -18.63
N GLU A 112 -16.68 9.88 -18.32
CA GLU A 112 -17.10 9.52 -16.96
C GLU A 112 -15.92 9.23 -16.01
N ILE A 113 -14.85 8.59 -16.48
CA ILE A 113 -13.63 8.34 -15.68
C ILE A 113 -12.85 9.65 -15.51
N ALA A 114 -12.78 10.48 -16.56
CA ALA A 114 -12.13 11.78 -16.50
C ALA A 114 -12.77 12.70 -15.44
N GLN A 115 -14.09 12.66 -15.28
CA GLN A 115 -14.79 13.40 -14.22
C GLN A 115 -14.40 12.92 -12.81
N ILE A 116 -14.24 11.61 -12.62
CA ILE A 116 -13.78 11.05 -11.35
C ILE A 116 -12.34 11.50 -11.06
N TYR A 117 -11.46 11.47 -12.07
CA TYR A 117 -10.07 11.94 -11.92
C TYR A 117 -9.97 13.41 -11.55
N GLN A 118 -10.76 14.27 -12.20
CA GLN A 118 -10.83 15.69 -11.84
C GLN A 118 -11.35 15.90 -10.41
N LYS A 119 -12.32 15.10 -9.98
CA LYS A 119 -12.84 15.18 -8.62
C LYS A 119 -11.78 14.81 -7.58
N ILE A 120 -11.04 13.73 -7.83
CA ILE A 120 -9.98 13.24 -6.94
C ILE A 120 -8.84 14.27 -6.84
N THR A 121 -8.35 14.77 -7.97
CA THR A 121 -7.27 15.78 -8.00
C THR A 121 -7.68 17.07 -7.29
N GLN A 122 -8.93 17.53 -7.47
CA GLN A 122 -9.47 18.67 -6.73
C GLN A 122 -9.61 18.41 -5.23
N LEU A 123 -10.10 17.24 -4.83
CA LEU A 123 -10.26 16.87 -3.42
C LEU A 123 -8.92 16.80 -2.69
N LEU A 124 -7.93 16.19 -3.32
CA LEU A 124 -6.57 16.08 -2.80
C LEU A 124 -5.80 17.40 -2.96
N ALA A 125 -6.26 18.32 -3.81
CA ALA A 125 -5.55 19.54 -4.19
C ALA A 125 -4.12 19.24 -4.68
N ILE A 126 -4.03 18.44 -5.75
CA ILE A 126 -2.81 17.99 -6.42
C ILE A 126 -2.93 18.26 -7.92
N GLU A 127 -1.80 18.39 -8.62
CA GLU A 127 -1.77 18.74 -10.04
C GLU A 127 -2.04 17.52 -10.92
N GLU A 128 -1.43 16.38 -10.61
CA GLU A 128 -1.50 15.15 -11.39
C GLU A 128 -2.29 14.06 -10.66
N LEU A 129 -2.84 13.13 -11.45
CA LEU A 129 -3.62 12.02 -10.89
C LEU A 129 -2.65 10.93 -10.41
N PRO A 130 -2.77 10.47 -9.15
CA PRO A 130 -1.91 9.42 -8.66
C PRO A 130 -2.12 8.09 -9.37
N SER A 131 -1.02 7.41 -9.68
CA SER A 131 -0.97 6.10 -10.34
C SER A 131 -1.84 5.02 -9.66
N PHE A 132 -2.07 5.14 -8.35
CA PHE A 132 -3.04 4.30 -7.63
C PHE A 132 -4.44 4.39 -8.24
N PHE A 133 -4.95 5.59 -8.50
CA PHE A 133 -6.29 5.78 -9.07
C PHE A 133 -6.34 5.44 -10.56
N GLU A 134 -5.24 5.63 -11.29
CA GLU A 134 -5.11 5.11 -12.65
C GLU A 134 -5.22 3.59 -12.68
N LYS A 135 -4.56 2.89 -11.76
CA LYS A 135 -4.66 1.44 -11.65
C LYS A 135 -6.10 0.99 -11.40
N LEU A 136 -6.83 1.66 -10.50
CA LEU A 136 -8.23 1.32 -10.21
C LEU A 136 -9.15 1.45 -11.42
N SER A 137 -8.80 2.24 -12.42
CA SER A 137 -9.62 2.41 -13.63
C SER A 137 -9.77 1.14 -14.46
N SER A 138 -8.87 0.16 -14.32
CA SER A 138 -9.01 -1.15 -14.96
C SER A 138 -10.28 -1.88 -14.50
N LYS A 139 -10.79 -1.53 -13.31
CA LYS A 139 -12.07 -1.98 -12.75
C LYS A 139 -12.90 -0.75 -12.35
N LYS A 140 -13.57 -0.14 -13.32
CA LYS A 140 -14.40 1.07 -13.14
C LYS A 140 -15.30 1.04 -11.89
N SER A 141 -15.97 -0.08 -11.59
CA SER A 141 -16.82 -0.25 -10.40
C SER A 141 -16.05 -0.02 -9.09
N VAL A 142 -14.79 -0.46 -9.02
CA VAL A 142 -13.90 -0.24 -7.88
C VAL A 142 -13.52 1.23 -7.77
N LEU A 143 -13.11 1.86 -8.88
CA LEU A 143 -12.79 3.30 -8.89
C LEU A 143 -13.97 4.16 -8.43
N VAL A 144 -15.18 3.87 -8.91
CA VAL A 144 -16.42 4.55 -8.49
C VAL A 144 -16.66 4.35 -6.99
N ALA A 145 -16.60 3.11 -6.50
CA ALA A 145 -16.81 2.82 -5.08
C ALA A 145 -15.80 3.53 -4.17
N VAL A 146 -14.53 3.60 -4.60
CA VAL A 146 -13.50 4.36 -3.89
C VAL A 146 -13.83 5.85 -3.92
N SER A 147 -14.10 6.44 -5.09
CA SER A 147 -14.46 7.86 -5.22
C SER A 147 -15.65 8.24 -4.34
N ASP A 148 -16.75 7.51 -4.42
CA ASP A 148 -17.95 7.77 -3.61
C ASP A 148 -17.63 7.73 -2.12
N SER A 149 -16.78 6.80 -1.69
CA SER A 149 -16.34 6.69 -0.29
C SER A 149 -15.48 7.88 0.13
N LEU A 150 -14.66 8.43 -0.77
CA LEU A 150 -13.89 9.66 -0.49
C LEU A 150 -14.83 10.84 -0.30
N ASP A 151 -15.83 11.00 -1.17
CA ASP A 151 -16.76 12.13 -1.15
C ASP A 151 -17.69 12.13 0.07
N GLU A 152 -18.11 10.95 0.51
CA GLU A 152 -18.90 10.80 1.74
C GLU A 152 -18.10 11.15 3.00
N THR A 153 -16.78 10.96 2.95
CA THR A 153 -15.90 11.05 4.12
C THR A 153 -15.19 12.39 4.23
N TRP A 154 -14.76 12.94 3.10
CA TRP A 154 -13.92 14.13 3.00
C TRP A 154 -14.57 15.19 2.13
N GLN A 155 -14.73 16.38 2.70
CA GLN A 155 -15.35 17.53 2.03
C GLN A 155 -14.34 18.63 1.68
N SER A 156 -13.10 18.52 2.17
CA SER A 156 -12.03 19.49 1.96
C SER A 156 -10.66 18.83 1.92
N SER A 157 -9.68 19.55 1.36
CA SER A 157 -8.30 19.11 1.26
C SER A 157 -7.51 19.16 2.60
N GLU A 158 -8.05 19.81 3.63
CA GLU A 158 -7.35 20.14 4.88
C GLU A 158 -6.74 18.92 5.58
N LYS A 159 -7.48 17.80 5.65
CA LYS A 159 -6.96 16.57 6.29
C LYS A 159 -5.78 15.99 5.52
N PHE A 160 -5.76 16.10 4.20
CA PHE A 160 -4.66 15.63 3.37
C PHE A 160 -3.44 16.53 3.55
N SER A 161 -3.62 17.85 3.60
CA SER A 161 -2.54 18.81 3.89
C SER A 161 -1.93 18.60 5.29
N LEU A 162 -2.76 18.43 6.32
CA LEU A 162 -2.28 18.14 7.68
C LEU A 162 -1.53 16.80 7.75
N PHE A 163 -1.98 15.80 6.99
CA PHE A 163 -1.27 14.53 6.89
C PHE A 163 0.08 14.72 6.21
N TYR A 164 0.12 15.45 5.10
CA TYR A 164 1.33 15.80 4.37
C TYR A 164 2.37 16.52 5.24
N GLU A 165 1.96 17.56 5.96
CA GLU A 165 2.84 18.29 6.88
C GLU A 165 3.45 17.37 7.95
N LYS A 166 2.68 16.40 8.47
CA LYS A 166 3.20 15.44 9.44
C LYS A 166 4.21 14.47 8.85
N ILE A 167 3.97 13.97 7.64
CA ILE A 167 4.95 13.10 6.96
C ILE A 167 6.24 13.88 6.64
N LEU A 168 6.12 15.14 6.20
CA LEU A 168 7.29 16.00 6.02
C LEU A 168 8.05 16.23 7.33
N SER A 169 7.35 16.47 8.44
CA SER A 169 8.00 16.57 9.76
C SER A 169 8.75 15.29 10.10
N LEU A 170 8.15 14.13 9.84
CA LEU A 170 8.77 12.84 10.11
C LEU A 170 10.04 12.62 9.26
N LEU A 171 9.97 12.96 7.97
CA LEU A 171 11.13 12.91 7.07
C LEU A 171 12.23 13.88 7.52
N ASN A 172 11.87 15.09 7.95
CA ASN A 172 12.85 16.05 8.47
C ASN A 172 13.56 15.52 9.72
N ASP A 173 12.81 14.93 10.65
CA ASP A 173 13.34 14.43 11.92
C ASP A 173 14.25 13.21 11.72
N THR A 174 13.85 12.28 10.83
CA THR A 174 14.54 11.00 10.62
C THR A 174 15.68 11.08 9.60
N ILE A 175 15.52 11.87 8.53
CA ILE A 175 16.43 11.93 7.38
C ILE A 175 17.21 13.26 7.36
N HIS A 176 16.54 14.41 7.28
CA HIS A 176 17.19 15.72 7.03
C HIS A 176 18.16 16.14 8.14
N SER A 177 17.81 15.89 9.40
CA SER A 177 18.58 16.30 10.58
C SER A 177 20.04 15.80 10.59
N LYS A 178 20.38 14.84 9.73
CA LYS A 178 21.69 14.18 9.65
C LYS A 178 22.58 14.68 8.51
N PHE A 179 22.07 15.52 7.60
CA PHE A 179 22.82 16.04 6.47
C PHE A 179 23.15 17.51 6.65
N LYS A 180 24.39 17.88 6.31
CA LYS A 180 24.74 19.29 6.08
C LYS A 180 24.41 19.60 4.63
N GLN A 181 23.64 20.66 4.37
CA GLN A 181 23.41 21.17 3.02
C GLN A 181 24.75 21.26 2.27
N VAL A 182 24.79 20.70 1.06
CA VAL A 182 25.97 20.70 0.20
C VAL A 182 25.74 21.64 -0.98
N ASP A 183 26.84 22.08 -1.62
CA ASP A 183 26.85 23.08 -2.70
C ASP A 183 26.33 22.55 -4.06
N GLN A 184 25.93 21.28 -4.17
CA GLN A 184 25.14 20.87 -5.33
C GLN A 184 23.73 21.41 -5.14
N LYS A 185 23.11 21.84 -6.24
CA LYS A 185 21.73 22.30 -6.23
C LYS A 185 21.06 21.58 -7.38
N LEU A 186 19.98 20.88 -7.07
CA LEU A 186 19.02 20.54 -8.10
C LEU A 186 18.57 21.81 -8.83
N ASP A 187 18.32 21.65 -10.13
CA ASP A 187 17.61 22.66 -10.89
C ASP A 187 16.21 22.88 -10.29
N ASP A 188 15.72 24.12 -10.33
CA ASP A 188 14.43 24.48 -9.75
C ASP A 188 13.28 23.65 -10.34
N ARG A 189 13.36 23.25 -11.62
CA ARG A 189 12.35 22.39 -12.26
C ARG A 189 12.31 21.01 -11.61
N LEU A 190 13.47 20.38 -11.44
CA LEU A 190 13.58 19.07 -10.81
C LEU A 190 13.16 19.13 -9.34
N TYR A 191 13.54 20.20 -8.64
CA TYR A 191 13.13 20.41 -7.25
C TYR A 191 11.60 20.44 -7.11
N LEU A 192 10.92 21.20 -7.98
CA LEU A 192 9.45 21.25 -8.01
C LEU A 192 8.85 19.89 -8.35
N ALA A 193 9.34 19.22 -9.40
CA ALA A 193 8.85 17.90 -9.79
C ALA A 193 8.92 16.88 -8.64
N PHE A 194 10.04 16.83 -7.90
CA PHE A 194 10.15 15.98 -6.71
C PHE A 194 9.20 16.41 -5.59
N ALA A 195 9.06 17.71 -5.32
CA ALA A 195 8.18 18.21 -4.27
C ALA A 195 6.70 17.89 -4.53
N ASP A 196 6.24 18.12 -5.76
CA ASP A 196 4.87 17.85 -6.20
C ASP A 196 4.58 16.34 -6.15
N SER A 197 5.53 15.52 -6.61
CA SER A 197 5.38 14.07 -6.59
C SER A 197 5.37 13.48 -5.17
N ILE A 198 6.09 14.08 -4.22
CA ILE A 198 5.99 13.71 -2.80
C ILE A 198 4.62 14.09 -2.25
N GLU A 199 4.12 15.29 -2.54
CA GLU A 199 2.80 15.73 -2.07
C GLU A 199 1.69 14.81 -2.56
N GLU A 200 1.71 14.46 -3.84
CA GLU A 200 0.80 13.51 -4.46
C GLU A 200 0.80 12.14 -3.74
N LYS A 201 1.98 11.51 -3.61
CA LYS A 201 2.09 10.19 -3.00
C LYS A 201 1.68 10.19 -1.54
N VAL A 202 2.06 11.23 -0.78
CA VAL A 202 1.71 11.33 0.65
C VAL A 202 0.21 11.52 0.84
N LYS A 203 -0.44 12.39 0.06
CA LYS A 203 -1.89 12.59 0.14
C LYS A 203 -2.65 11.35 -0.32
N THR A 204 -2.11 10.59 -1.26
CA THR A 204 -2.70 9.31 -1.67
C THR A 204 -2.47 8.23 -0.62
N LEU A 205 -1.35 8.26 0.10
CA LEU A 205 -1.04 7.30 1.17
C LEU A 205 -2.08 7.34 2.30
N VAL A 206 -2.61 8.51 2.67
CA VAL A 206 -3.69 8.59 3.67
C VAL A 206 -4.99 7.98 3.16
N VAL A 207 -5.30 8.14 1.86
CA VAL A 207 -6.46 7.47 1.24
C VAL A 207 -6.29 5.96 1.31
N ILE A 208 -5.15 5.43 0.85
CA ILE A 208 -4.84 4.01 0.86
C ILE A 208 -4.91 3.46 2.28
N SER A 209 -4.33 4.15 3.26
CA SER A 209 -4.28 3.73 4.65
C SER A 209 -5.67 3.67 5.28
N ALA A 210 -6.52 4.67 5.02
CA ALA A 210 -7.89 4.69 5.51
C ALA A 210 -8.76 3.62 4.84
N LEU A 211 -8.58 3.37 3.53
CA LEU A 211 -9.26 2.28 2.83
C LEU A 211 -8.82 0.90 3.35
N LEU A 212 -7.52 0.71 3.60
CA LEU A 212 -6.99 -0.52 4.22
C LEU A 212 -7.56 -0.76 5.61
N GLN A 213 -7.63 0.27 6.46
CA GLN A 213 -8.22 0.12 7.80
C GLN A 213 -9.74 -0.09 7.76
N ALA A 214 -10.44 0.48 6.78
CA ALA A 214 -11.87 0.23 6.58
C ALA A 214 -12.14 -1.20 6.06
N ALA A 215 -11.31 -1.70 5.15
CA ALA A 215 -11.43 -3.01 4.54
C ALA A 215 -10.92 -4.16 5.43
N LEU A 216 -9.79 -3.93 6.10
CA LEU A 216 -9.05 -4.89 6.90
C LEU A 216 -8.65 -4.24 8.25
N PRO A 217 -9.59 -4.05 9.19
CA PRO A 217 -9.30 -3.40 10.46
C PRO A 217 -8.15 -4.07 11.22
N GLY A 218 -7.18 -3.25 11.65
CA GLY A 218 -6.00 -3.76 12.36
C GLY A 218 -4.93 -4.35 11.44
N TYR A 219 -5.00 -4.14 10.12
CA TYR A 219 -3.98 -4.55 9.16
C TYR A 219 -2.57 -4.18 9.62
N PHE A 220 -2.32 -2.88 9.87
CA PHE A 220 -1.01 -2.39 10.30
C PHE A 220 -0.54 -2.98 11.64
N LYS A 221 -1.45 -3.34 12.57
CA LYS A 221 -1.09 -3.97 13.84
C LYS A 221 -0.71 -5.44 13.68
N LYS A 222 -1.40 -6.15 12.79
CA LYS A 222 -1.29 -7.61 12.62
C LYS A 222 -0.13 -8.00 11.72
N TYR A 223 0.10 -7.23 10.66
CA TYR A 223 1.17 -7.48 9.73
C TYR A 223 2.32 -6.54 10.09
N GLU A 224 3.41 -7.12 10.60
CA GLU A 224 4.68 -6.42 10.49
C GLU A 224 4.92 -6.22 8.99
N MET A 225 5.00 -4.97 8.55
CA MET A 225 5.59 -4.71 7.26
C MET A 225 6.98 -5.30 7.33
N ASP A 226 7.20 -6.37 6.58
CA ASP A 226 8.52 -6.88 6.34
C ASP A 226 9.22 -5.71 5.63
N LEU A 227 9.99 -4.92 6.39
CA LEU A 227 10.66 -3.71 5.90
C LEU A 227 11.79 -4.20 5.00
N MET A 228 11.40 -4.65 3.81
CA MET A 228 12.18 -5.45 2.88
C MET A 228 13.19 -4.58 2.14
N ILE A 229 13.97 -3.78 2.86
CA ILE A 229 15.15 -3.15 2.31
C ILE A 229 16.27 -4.18 2.37
N ASN A 230 16.86 -4.48 1.22
CA ASN A 230 18.01 -5.36 1.19
C ASN A 230 19.24 -4.62 1.75
N GLN A 231 19.55 -4.87 3.03
CA GLN A 231 20.67 -4.23 3.75
C GLN A 231 22.06 -4.64 3.23
N SER A 232 22.15 -5.58 2.27
CA SER A 232 23.42 -5.89 1.62
C SER A 232 23.82 -4.78 0.65
N PHE A 233 24.19 -3.61 1.18
CA PHE A 233 24.83 -2.55 0.42
C PHE A 233 26.26 -3.00 0.08
N ILE A 234 26.39 -3.84 -0.95
CA ILE A 234 27.69 -4.35 -1.38
C ILE A 234 28.48 -3.15 -1.87
N LYS A 235 29.70 -2.96 -1.34
CA LYS A 235 30.77 -2.07 -1.82
C LYS A 235 31.23 -2.42 -3.25
N SER A 236 30.33 -2.88 -4.12
CA SER A 236 30.59 -3.06 -5.53
C SER A 236 30.87 -1.68 -6.10
N LYS A 237 31.92 -1.56 -6.90
CA LYS A 237 32.13 -0.38 -7.73
C LYS A 237 30.92 -0.24 -8.66
N VAL A 238 29.96 0.58 -8.25
CA VAL A 238 28.83 0.97 -9.09
C VAL A 238 29.34 2.11 -9.97
N ASP A 239 29.79 1.75 -11.17
CA ASP A 239 30.54 2.69 -12.03
C ASP A 239 29.66 3.35 -13.09
N THR A 240 28.43 2.88 -13.32
CA THR A 240 27.51 3.42 -14.37
C THR A 240 26.14 3.83 -13.80
N ILE A 241 25.46 4.76 -14.47
CA ILE A 241 24.11 5.24 -14.12
C ILE A 241 23.12 4.09 -14.03
N HIS A 242 23.08 3.23 -15.05
CA HIS A 242 22.19 2.07 -15.07
C HIS A 242 22.43 1.14 -13.89
N GLN A 243 23.70 0.87 -13.53
CA GLN A 243 24.01 0.08 -12.34
C GLN A 243 23.56 0.76 -11.05
N ILE A 244 23.61 2.10 -10.96
CA ILE A 244 23.08 2.86 -9.81
C ILE A 244 21.56 2.65 -9.70
N LEU A 245 20.83 2.89 -10.78
CA LEU A 245 19.37 2.79 -10.79
C LEU A 245 18.90 1.36 -10.46
N GLU A 246 19.51 0.34 -11.07
CA GLU A 246 19.25 -1.07 -10.76
C GLU A 246 19.57 -1.42 -9.31
N PHE A 247 20.62 -0.82 -8.75
CA PHE A 247 20.98 -1.02 -7.35
C PHE A 247 19.92 -0.41 -6.41
N ILE A 248 19.43 0.79 -6.72
CA ILE A 248 18.35 1.44 -5.96
C ILE A 248 17.09 0.56 -6.01
N LYS A 249 16.67 0.14 -7.22
CA LYS A 249 15.53 -0.78 -7.40
C LYS A 249 15.67 -2.04 -6.58
N LYS A 250 16.82 -2.72 -6.65
CA LYS A 250 17.08 -3.94 -5.89
C LYS A 250 17.11 -3.72 -4.38
N THR A 251 17.66 -2.58 -3.93
CA THR A 251 17.75 -2.24 -2.50
C THR A 251 16.37 -2.04 -1.90
N PHE A 252 15.50 -1.31 -2.60
CA PHE A 252 14.13 -1.02 -2.16
C PHE A 252 13.11 -2.06 -2.62
N GLN A 253 13.53 -3.09 -3.37
CA GLN A 253 12.67 -4.10 -3.98
C GLN A 253 11.53 -3.48 -4.79
N LEU A 254 11.90 -2.58 -5.70
CA LEU A 254 11.00 -1.90 -6.61
C LEU A 254 11.16 -2.46 -8.03
N GLU A 255 10.05 -2.66 -8.72
CA GLU A 255 10.07 -2.92 -10.16
C GLU A 255 10.46 -1.65 -10.93
N GLU A 256 9.91 -0.51 -10.50
CA GLU A 256 10.09 0.80 -11.12
C GLU A 256 10.45 1.86 -10.08
N LEU A 257 11.30 2.81 -10.50
CA LEU A 257 11.64 3.98 -9.69
C LEU A 257 10.53 5.03 -9.81
N PRO A 258 10.45 6.00 -8.89
CA PRO A 258 9.50 7.10 -9.04
C PRO A 258 9.72 7.82 -10.38
N GLU A 259 8.65 8.25 -11.04
CA GLU A 259 8.69 8.88 -12.37
C GLU A 259 9.62 10.11 -12.41
N ALA A 260 9.69 10.89 -11.32
CA ALA A 260 10.61 12.01 -11.20
C ALA A 260 12.11 11.62 -11.34
N PHE A 261 12.47 10.33 -11.19
CA PHE A 261 13.82 9.83 -11.47
C PHE A 261 14.14 9.68 -12.96
N GLU A 262 13.13 9.63 -13.84
CA GLU A 262 13.37 9.58 -15.29
C GLU A 262 14.14 10.83 -15.77
N GLU A 263 13.84 12.00 -15.19
CA GLU A 263 14.55 13.24 -15.50
C GLU A 263 16.02 13.23 -15.01
N LEU A 264 16.39 12.35 -14.07
CA LEU A 264 17.75 12.21 -13.55
C LEU A 264 18.62 11.27 -14.40
N GLU A 265 18.04 10.48 -15.31
CA GLU A 265 18.82 9.62 -16.21
C GLU A 265 19.77 10.45 -17.09
N GLU A 266 19.42 11.72 -17.33
CA GLU A 266 20.20 12.66 -18.13
C GLU A 266 21.33 13.35 -17.32
N ASP A 267 21.23 13.47 -15.98
CA ASP A 267 22.26 14.08 -15.11
C ASP A 267 23.05 13.06 -14.27
N SER A 268 24.04 12.48 -14.94
CA SER A 268 24.95 11.49 -14.37
C SER A 268 25.73 11.93 -13.11
N LYS A 269 25.91 13.24 -12.87
CA LYS A 269 26.70 13.73 -11.73
C LYS A 269 25.85 13.84 -10.48
N VAL A 270 24.65 14.41 -10.62
CA VAL A 270 23.68 14.53 -9.53
C VAL A 270 23.30 13.16 -9.01
N LEU A 271 22.97 12.22 -9.91
CA LEU A 271 22.60 10.86 -9.51
C LEU A 271 23.73 10.10 -8.79
N ARG A 272 24.98 10.24 -9.24
CA ARG A 272 26.15 9.64 -8.56
C ARG A 272 26.35 10.24 -7.17
N TYR A 273 26.20 11.56 -7.06
CA TYR A 273 26.35 12.23 -5.79
C TYR A 273 25.27 11.77 -4.81
N TYR A 274 24.01 11.85 -5.23
CA TYR A 274 22.86 11.34 -4.48
C TYR A 274 23.11 9.93 -3.97
N PHE A 275 23.47 9.01 -4.87
CA PHE A 275 23.65 7.62 -4.53
C PHE A 275 24.72 7.40 -3.46
N HIS A 276 25.91 7.98 -3.65
CA HIS A 276 27.05 7.72 -2.77
C HIS A 276 27.06 8.53 -1.47
N PHE A 277 26.54 9.76 -1.50
CA PHE A 277 26.67 10.70 -0.39
C PHE A 277 25.37 10.95 0.36
N VAL A 278 24.21 10.58 -0.21
CA VAL A 278 22.91 10.71 0.45
C VAL A 278 22.29 9.35 0.71
N LEU A 279 21.97 8.59 -0.34
CA LEU A 279 21.19 7.36 -0.22
C LEU A 279 21.96 6.23 0.47
N ALA A 280 23.20 5.96 0.07
CA ALA A 280 23.99 4.89 0.69
C ALA A 280 24.20 5.12 2.21
N PRO A 281 24.58 6.33 2.67
CA PRO A 281 24.62 6.64 4.10
C PRO A 281 23.28 6.44 4.83
N LEU A 282 22.15 6.83 4.22
CA LEU A 282 20.82 6.64 4.82
C LEU A 282 20.50 5.15 5.06
N VAL A 283 20.85 4.29 4.11
CA VAL A 283 20.63 2.84 4.23
C VAL A 283 21.60 2.23 5.26
N ASP A 284 22.89 2.58 5.20
CA ASP A 284 23.92 2.06 6.12
C ASP A 284 23.64 2.44 7.58
N ASN A 285 23.14 3.66 7.82
CA ASN A 285 22.78 4.16 9.16
C ASN A 285 21.41 3.68 9.64
N LYS A 286 20.66 2.94 8.82
CA LYS A 286 19.29 2.47 9.10
C LYS A 286 18.26 3.59 9.26
N ASP A 287 18.52 4.77 8.70
CA ASP A 287 17.62 5.93 8.79
C ASP A 287 16.31 5.68 8.03
N VAL A 288 16.40 5.02 6.87
CA VAL A 288 15.22 4.61 6.09
C VAL A 288 14.33 3.65 6.89
N ILE A 289 14.93 2.72 7.64
CA ILE A 289 14.20 1.75 8.47
C ILE A 289 13.48 2.48 9.60
N ALA A 290 14.16 3.43 10.26
CA ALA A 290 13.56 4.23 11.32
C ALA A 290 12.38 5.08 10.80
N TYR A 291 12.50 5.63 9.59
CA TYR A 291 11.39 6.32 8.93
C TYR A 291 10.19 5.39 8.72
N PHE A 292 10.39 4.21 8.12
CA PHE A 292 9.27 3.30 7.86
C PHE A 292 8.59 2.81 9.15
N GLN A 293 9.36 2.57 10.23
CA GLN A 293 8.80 2.23 11.54
C GLN A 293 7.92 3.35 12.08
N SER A 294 8.43 4.57 12.07
CA SER A 294 7.69 5.74 12.56
C SER A 294 6.44 6.04 11.72
N LEU A 295 6.56 5.86 10.40
CA LEU A 295 5.44 6.03 9.48
C LEU A 295 4.34 5.03 9.80
N ARG A 296 4.69 3.74 9.97
CA ARG A 296 3.74 2.70 10.35
C ARG A 296 3.01 3.03 11.64
N GLU A 297 3.73 3.41 12.70
CA GLU A 297 3.12 3.80 13.98
C GLU A 297 2.09 4.92 13.76
N TYR A 298 2.43 5.89 12.92
CA TYR A 298 1.51 6.96 12.57
C TYR A 298 0.30 6.49 11.75
N LEU A 299 0.49 5.57 10.79
CA LEU A 299 -0.60 4.98 10.00
C LEU A 299 -1.57 4.15 10.87
N GLU A 300 -1.09 3.51 11.93
CA GLU A 300 -1.91 2.78 12.90
C GLU A 300 -2.85 3.68 13.71
N GLU A 301 -2.49 4.96 13.89
CA GLU A 301 -3.26 5.94 14.64
C GLU A 301 -4.31 6.66 13.79
N ILE A 302 -4.31 6.45 12.47
CA ILE A 302 -5.32 7.04 11.58
C ILE A 302 -6.67 6.39 11.88
N ASP A 303 -7.60 7.21 12.35
CA ASP A 303 -9.00 6.79 12.55
C ASP A 303 -9.59 6.36 11.19
N PRO A 304 -10.16 5.15 11.05
CA PRO A 304 -10.88 4.75 9.85
C PRO A 304 -12.18 5.56 9.74
N VAL A 305 -12.05 6.80 9.26
CA VAL A 305 -13.21 7.67 9.03
C VAL A 305 -13.97 7.23 7.76
N ILE A 306 -13.31 6.53 6.84
CA ILE A 306 -13.95 6.04 5.61
C ILE A 306 -14.88 4.88 5.91
N LYS A 307 -16.13 5.00 5.45
CA LYS A 307 -17.05 3.87 5.30
C LYS A 307 -17.02 3.37 3.87
N LEU A 308 -16.17 2.39 3.60
CA LEU A 308 -16.13 1.77 2.28
C LEU A 308 -17.36 0.86 2.11
N SER A 309 -18.23 1.18 1.15
CA SER A 309 -19.39 0.33 0.84
C SER A 309 -18.98 -0.93 0.07
N MET A 310 -18.34 -1.85 0.76
CA MET A 310 -17.89 -3.14 0.20
C MET A 310 -19.04 -4.00 -0.33
N LYS A 311 -20.28 -3.71 0.09
CA LYS A 311 -21.48 -4.44 -0.34
C LYS A 311 -21.72 -4.37 -1.85
N ASN A 312 -21.23 -3.33 -2.51
CA ASN A 312 -21.43 -3.13 -3.95
C ASN A 312 -20.33 -3.76 -4.81
N LEU A 313 -19.25 -4.25 -4.18
CA LEU A 313 -18.14 -4.92 -4.89
C LEU A 313 -18.29 -6.45 -4.77
N ASN A 314 -18.09 -7.14 -5.87
CA ASN A 314 -18.01 -8.61 -5.90
C ASN A 314 -16.64 -9.10 -5.38
N SER A 315 -16.48 -10.41 -5.22
CA SER A 315 -15.26 -10.99 -4.64
C SER A 315 -13.97 -10.69 -5.43
N GLU A 316 -14.04 -10.68 -6.76
CA GLU A 316 -12.89 -10.35 -7.63
C GLU A 316 -12.51 -8.88 -7.51
N GLU A 317 -13.49 -7.99 -7.48
CA GLU A 317 -13.30 -6.54 -7.31
C GLU A 317 -12.72 -6.20 -5.93
N ARG A 318 -13.18 -6.89 -4.89
CA ARG A 318 -12.61 -6.75 -3.54
C ARG A 318 -11.17 -7.25 -3.48
N ALA A 319 -10.89 -8.42 -4.08
CA ALA A 319 -9.54 -8.97 -4.14
C ALA A 319 -8.58 -8.02 -4.87
N PHE A 320 -9.01 -7.50 -6.03
CA PHE A 320 -8.28 -6.49 -6.79
C PHE A 320 -8.02 -5.21 -6.00
N LEU A 321 -9.02 -4.67 -5.31
CA LEU A 321 -8.84 -3.49 -4.45
C LEU A 321 -7.82 -3.77 -3.35
N PHE A 322 -7.89 -4.93 -2.70
CA PHE A 322 -6.98 -5.27 -1.60
C PHE A 322 -5.54 -5.47 -2.07
N SER A 323 -5.32 -6.19 -3.16
CA SER A 323 -3.98 -6.36 -3.72
C SER A 323 -3.40 -5.02 -4.13
N THR A 324 -4.18 -4.18 -4.80
CA THR A 324 -3.76 -2.82 -5.21
C THR A 324 -3.44 -1.95 -3.99
N LEU A 325 -4.26 -1.96 -2.95
CA LEU A 325 -3.98 -1.20 -1.73
C LEU A 325 -2.68 -1.64 -1.05
N ILE A 326 -2.43 -2.96 -0.97
CA ILE A 326 -1.22 -3.53 -0.36
C ILE A 326 0.03 -3.28 -1.22
N GLU A 327 -0.12 -3.26 -2.54
CA GLU A 327 0.96 -2.91 -3.46
C GLU A 327 1.35 -1.44 -3.29
N PHE A 328 0.38 -0.52 -3.40
CA PHE A 328 0.66 0.90 -3.37
C PHE A 328 1.04 1.43 -1.98
N ILE A 329 0.58 0.81 -0.89
CA ILE A 329 1.06 1.16 0.46
C ILE A 329 2.54 0.86 0.62
N ASP A 330 3.07 -0.20 -0.01
CA ASP A 330 4.50 -0.54 0.05
C ASP A 330 5.32 0.36 -0.90
N ILE A 331 4.85 0.55 -2.13
CA ILE A 331 5.55 1.34 -3.16
C ILE A 331 5.67 2.81 -2.74
N TYR A 332 4.58 3.46 -2.33
CA TYR A 332 4.59 4.91 -2.08
C TYR A 332 5.49 5.29 -0.91
N GLN A 333 5.56 4.48 0.15
CA GLN A 333 6.46 4.77 1.27
C GLN A 333 7.92 4.83 0.81
N LYS A 334 8.32 3.89 -0.05
CA LYS A 334 9.67 3.80 -0.61
C LYS A 334 9.95 4.96 -1.57
N HIS A 335 8.99 5.27 -2.44
CA HIS A 335 9.09 6.40 -3.38
C HIS A 335 9.24 7.74 -2.65
N ILE A 336 8.42 8.00 -1.62
CA ILE A 336 8.49 9.22 -0.82
C ILE A 336 9.89 9.42 -0.23
N VAL A 337 10.53 8.37 0.31
CA VAL A 337 11.90 8.48 0.85
C VAL A 337 12.91 8.79 -0.24
N LEU A 338 12.83 8.09 -1.37
CA LEU A 338 13.75 8.28 -2.49
C LEU A 338 13.68 9.70 -3.02
N GLU A 339 12.49 10.23 -3.26
CA GLU A 339 12.28 11.58 -3.77
C GLU A 339 12.63 12.65 -2.73
N TYR A 340 12.24 12.45 -1.47
CA TYR A 340 12.60 13.40 -0.41
C TYR A 340 14.11 13.47 -0.20
N SER A 341 14.81 12.34 -0.25
CA SER A 341 16.26 12.34 -0.13
C SER A 341 16.97 12.95 -1.34
N MET A 342 16.35 12.96 -2.52
CA MET A 342 16.84 13.77 -3.65
C MET A 342 16.79 15.27 -3.33
N LEU A 343 15.76 15.77 -2.65
CA LEU A 343 15.66 17.18 -2.25
C LEU A 343 16.76 17.64 -1.26
N LEU A 344 17.59 16.70 -0.76
CA LEU A 344 18.75 16.99 0.09
C LEU A 344 20.06 17.21 -0.69
N VAL A 345 20.05 16.91 -2.00
CA VAL A 345 21.18 17.08 -2.91
C VAL A 345 21.32 18.52 -3.35
#